data_AF-B9F3Z1-F1
#
_entry.id   AF-B9F3Z1-F1
#
_cell.length_a   1.000
_cell.length_b   1.000
_cell.length_c   1.000
_cell.angle_alpha   90.00
_cell.angle_beta   90.00
_cell.angle_gamma   90.00
#
_symmetry.space_group_name_H-M   'P 1'
#
loop_
_entity.id
_entity.type
_entity.pdbx_description
1 polymer ?
#
loop_
_entity_poly.entity_id
_entity_poly.type
_entity_poly.pdbx_seq_one_letter_code
_entity_poly.pdbx_strand_id
1 'polypeptide(L)'
;MVQGISTLASNDLQQLVAGIKYWDEIYGSQASINVYEPKVKQDSNDLSASWIQIGSVPKVGKGVGIGAGSCVYPSFSGDSFARFHISWDNEELKKNCIDHNCPGFVQVSRSVGLGGRVHPISVYNGPQYVIDVLIFKDPKTKNWWLAYGSNNTPIGYWPSSQFSSMKDKCNFAFWGGYVQGPTASSDPPQIGSGHFASEGFGKAAFVRNIQAIEDENNKLVTPSIRSAHPRDDNPKLYTYDDYGLNDDSMHVYYGGPGKYS
;
A
#
# COMPACT_ATOMS: atom_id res chain seq x y z
N MET A 1 19.84 10.55 -9.66
CA MET A 1 18.39 10.75 -9.84
C MET A 1 17.75 9.37 -9.81
N VAL A 2 17.23 8.95 -8.66
CA VAL A 2 16.57 7.63 -8.52
C VAL A 2 15.17 7.81 -9.09
N GLN A 3 14.86 7.14 -10.20
CA GLN A 3 13.48 6.99 -10.66
C GLN A 3 12.76 6.20 -9.57
N GLY A 4 12.07 6.93 -8.69
CA GLY A 4 11.21 6.31 -7.71
C GLY A 4 10.07 5.59 -8.42
N ILE A 5 9.46 4.68 -7.69
CA ILE A 5 8.22 3.94 -7.98
C ILE A 5 7.04 4.83 -8.46
N SER A 6 7.21 6.15 -8.46
CA SER A 6 6.29 7.14 -9.04
C SER A 6 6.19 7.13 -10.58
N THR A 7 6.82 6.18 -11.29
CA THR A 7 6.60 5.95 -12.75
C THR A 7 5.86 4.64 -13.06
N LEU A 8 5.38 3.92 -12.04
CA LEU A 8 4.72 2.62 -12.15
C LEU A 8 3.23 2.76 -12.47
N ALA A 9 2.93 3.03 -13.76
CA ALA A 9 1.89 2.38 -14.56
C ALA A 9 1.59 3.22 -15.81
N SER A 10 1.99 2.75 -17.00
CA SER A 10 1.67 3.40 -18.29
C SER A 10 2.21 4.84 -18.41
N ASN A 11 2.52 5.31 -19.63
CA ASN A 11 2.90 6.71 -19.82
C ASN A 11 1.74 7.70 -19.56
N ASP A 12 0.55 7.20 -19.19
CA ASP A 12 -0.69 7.96 -19.04
C ASP A 12 -1.26 8.03 -17.60
N LEU A 13 -0.75 7.27 -16.62
CA LEU A 13 -1.26 7.35 -15.25
C LEU A 13 -0.31 8.13 -14.35
N GLN A 14 -0.87 9.13 -13.69
CA GLN A 14 -0.16 9.97 -12.74
C GLN A 14 -0.36 9.39 -11.34
N GLN A 15 0.65 9.53 -10.48
CA GLN A 15 0.58 9.07 -9.10
C GLN A 15 1.08 10.16 -8.15
N LEU A 16 0.39 10.32 -7.01
CA LEU A 16 0.85 11.13 -5.90
C LEU A 16 0.77 10.30 -4.63
N VAL A 17 1.83 10.33 -3.81
CA VAL A 17 1.90 9.56 -2.57
C VAL A 17 2.07 10.45 -1.34
N ALA A 18 1.68 9.92 -0.18
CA ALA A 18 2.03 10.43 1.15
C ALA A 18 2.26 9.25 2.10
N GLY A 19 3.43 9.15 2.73
CA GLY A 19 3.77 8.05 3.64
C GLY A 19 5.27 7.84 3.79
N ILE A 20 5.69 6.61 4.07
CA ILE A 20 7.09 6.20 4.23
C ILE A 20 7.53 5.35 3.05
N LYS A 21 8.66 5.72 2.43
CA LYS A 21 9.44 4.85 1.53
C LYS A 21 10.60 4.23 2.30
N TYR A 22 10.78 2.93 2.22
CA TYR A 22 11.83 2.20 2.93
C TYR A 22 12.75 1.51 1.96
N TRP A 23 14.05 1.59 2.22
CA TRP A 23 15.09 1.05 1.35
C TRP A 23 16.05 0.20 2.17
N ASP A 24 15.74 -1.09 2.22
CA ASP A 24 16.62 -2.09 2.80
C ASP A 24 16.27 -3.47 2.25
N GLU A 25 17.11 -4.45 2.52
CA GLU A 25 16.82 -5.84 2.24
C GLU A 25 15.64 -6.33 3.08
N ILE A 26 14.56 -6.73 2.42
CA ILE A 26 13.36 -7.24 3.11
C ILE A 26 12.85 -8.54 2.47
N TYR A 27 12.41 -9.44 3.34
CA TYR A 27 11.75 -10.71 3.05
C TYR A 27 10.26 -10.65 3.40
N GLY A 28 9.77 -9.50 3.87
CA GLY A 28 8.38 -9.28 4.17
C GLY A 28 8.14 -7.97 4.91
N SER A 29 6.87 -7.60 5.02
CA SER A 29 6.42 -6.44 5.77
C SER A 29 5.03 -6.65 6.32
N GLN A 30 4.81 -6.16 7.55
CA GLN A 30 3.53 -6.09 8.22
C GLN A 30 3.18 -4.63 8.54
N ALA A 31 1.90 -4.29 8.45
CA ALA A 31 1.37 -3.10 9.12
C ALA A 31 -0.14 -3.20 9.38
N SER A 32 -0.61 -2.37 10.30
CA SER A 32 -2.03 -2.05 10.50
C SER A 32 -2.36 -0.77 9.73
N ILE A 33 -3.23 -0.88 8.73
CA ILE A 33 -3.64 0.21 7.85
C ILE A 33 -4.98 0.76 8.31
N ASN A 34 -5.04 2.05 8.62
CA ASN A 34 -6.30 2.72 8.91
C ASN A 34 -7.18 2.88 7.66
N VAL A 35 -8.48 2.62 7.79
CA VAL A 35 -9.39 2.56 6.65
C VAL A 35 -10.44 3.67 6.74
N TYR A 36 -10.51 4.48 5.67
CA TYR A 36 -11.51 5.50 5.41
C TYR A 36 -12.10 5.29 4.00
N GLU A 37 -13.21 5.96 3.69
CA GLU A 37 -13.81 6.06 2.34
C GLU A 37 -13.52 7.46 1.75
N PRO A 38 -12.32 7.71 1.21
CA PRO A 38 -12.00 8.99 0.58
C PRO A 38 -12.88 9.26 -0.65
N LYS A 39 -13.16 10.54 -0.90
CA LYS A 39 -13.91 10.96 -2.10
C LYS A 39 -13.07 10.78 -3.37
N VAL A 40 -13.63 10.02 -4.31
CA VAL A 40 -13.11 9.78 -5.65
C VAL A 40 -14.26 9.97 -6.65
N LYS A 41 -14.02 10.69 -7.74
CA LYS A 41 -15.02 10.91 -8.80
C LYS A 41 -15.31 9.60 -9.55
N GLN A 42 -16.57 9.38 -9.90
CA GLN A 42 -16.98 8.11 -10.51
C GLN A 42 -16.48 7.93 -11.96
N ASP A 43 -16.33 9.04 -12.67
CA ASP A 43 -15.96 9.14 -14.08
C ASP A 43 -14.48 9.45 -14.32
N SER A 44 -13.68 9.64 -13.27
CA SER A 44 -12.27 10.03 -13.43
C SER A 44 -11.35 8.86 -13.80
N ASN A 45 -11.74 7.61 -13.54
CA ASN A 45 -10.83 6.46 -13.54
C ASN A 45 -9.63 6.61 -12.58
N ASP A 46 -9.74 7.52 -11.60
CA ASP A 46 -8.79 7.61 -10.52
C ASP A 46 -9.16 6.62 -9.40
N LEU A 47 -8.17 6.29 -8.59
CA LEU A 47 -8.31 5.55 -7.35
C LEU A 47 -7.63 6.28 -6.21
N SER A 48 -8.06 5.97 -4.98
CA SER A 48 -7.39 6.37 -3.74
C SER A 48 -7.18 5.15 -2.86
N ALA A 49 -5.96 4.96 -2.37
CA ALA A 49 -5.55 3.77 -1.65
C ALA A 49 -4.78 4.09 -0.38
N SER A 50 -4.96 3.23 0.62
CA SER A 50 -4.21 3.11 1.88
C SER A 50 -3.56 1.73 1.87
N TRP A 51 -2.23 1.67 1.87
CA TRP A 51 -1.52 0.59 1.19
C TRP A 51 -0.22 0.15 1.88
N ILE A 52 0.10 -1.14 1.72
CA ILE A 52 1.44 -1.70 1.90
C ILE A 52 1.92 -2.21 0.54
N GLN A 53 3.13 -1.82 0.15
CA GLN A 53 3.80 -2.35 -1.04
C GLN A 53 5.20 -2.84 -0.68
N ILE A 54 5.62 -3.94 -1.28
CA ILE A 54 7.01 -4.38 -1.29
C ILE A 54 7.46 -4.61 -2.73
N GLY A 55 8.74 -4.42 -3.02
CA GLY A 55 9.25 -4.56 -4.38
C GLY A 55 10.76 -4.67 -4.50
N SER A 56 11.19 -5.05 -5.70
CA SER A 56 12.55 -4.90 -6.16
C SER A 56 12.60 -3.72 -7.12
N VAL A 57 13.24 -2.64 -6.69
CA VAL A 57 13.35 -1.40 -7.45
C VAL A 57 14.82 -1.08 -7.68
N PRO A 58 15.31 -1.27 -8.91
CA PRO A 58 16.70 -1.00 -9.22
C PRO A 58 16.97 0.51 -9.28
N LYS A 59 18.23 0.92 -9.09
CA LYS A 59 18.64 2.32 -9.27
C LYS A 59 18.41 2.83 -10.71
N VAL A 60 18.52 1.90 -11.67
CA VAL A 60 18.30 2.11 -13.11
C VAL A 60 17.62 0.86 -13.64
N GLY A 61 16.56 1.01 -14.43
CA GLY A 61 15.83 -0.09 -15.02
C GLY A 61 14.40 -0.17 -14.48
N LYS A 62 13.83 -1.36 -14.57
CA LYS A 62 12.41 -1.61 -14.35
C LYS A 62 12.19 -2.34 -13.03
N GLY A 63 11.16 -1.94 -12.29
CA GLY A 63 10.80 -2.52 -11.00
C GLY A 63 9.77 -3.64 -11.09
N VAL A 64 9.70 -4.43 -10.02
CA VAL A 64 8.62 -5.40 -9.80
C VAL A 64 8.13 -5.24 -8.37
N GLY A 65 6.82 -5.22 -8.15
CA GLY A 65 6.24 -5.04 -6.84
C GLY A 65 4.91 -5.75 -6.67
N ILE A 66 4.59 -6.04 -5.41
CA ILE A 66 3.29 -6.54 -4.97
C ILE A 66 2.81 -5.68 -3.82
N GLY A 67 1.50 -5.57 -3.68
CA GLY A 67 0.93 -4.80 -2.60
C GLY A 67 -0.49 -5.22 -2.27
N ALA A 68 -0.94 -4.75 -1.12
CA ALA A 68 -2.28 -4.98 -0.64
C ALA A 68 -2.71 -3.84 0.30
N GLY A 69 -4.01 -3.60 0.34
CA GLY A 69 -4.55 -2.57 1.22
C GLY A 69 -6.00 -2.25 0.92
N SER A 70 -6.46 -1.15 1.50
CA SER A 70 -7.79 -0.59 1.24
C SER A 70 -7.72 0.37 0.06
N CYS A 71 -8.66 0.27 -0.86
CA CYS A 71 -8.76 1.16 -2.01
C CYS A 71 -10.22 1.53 -2.29
N VAL A 72 -10.45 2.79 -2.65
CA VAL A 72 -11.70 3.29 -3.24
C VAL A 72 -11.40 3.53 -4.72
N TYR A 73 -12.03 2.73 -5.59
CA TYR A 73 -11.87 2.84 -7.04
C TYR A 73 -13.22 2.70 -7.74
N PRO A 74 -13.99 3.80 -7.87
CA PRO A 74 -15.38 3.73 -8.32
C PRO A 74 -15.57 3.23 -9.75
N SER A 75 -14.71 3.64 -10.68
CA SER A 75 -14.83 3.23 -12.08
C SER A 75 -14.57 1.71 -12.27
N PHE A 76 -13.80 1.10 -11.36
CA PHE A 76 -13.55 -0.34 -11.35
C PHE A 76 -14.60 -1.12 -10.54
N SER A 77 -14.98 -0.60 -9.37
CA SER A 77 -15.81 -1.33 -8.40
C SER A 77 -17.32 -1.09 -8.58
N GLY A 78 -17.71 -0.03 -9.27
CA GLY A 78 -19.10 0.39 -9.44
C GLY A 78 -19.71 1.14 -8.24
N ASP A 79 -18.92 1.39 -7.19
CA ASP A 79 -19.31 2.15 -6.00
C ASP A 79 -18.13 2.87 -5.36
N SER A 80 -18.40 3.72 -4.37
CA SER A 80 -17.38 4.49 -3.64
C SER A 80 -17.00 3.87 -2.29
N PHE A 81 -17.18 2.56 -2.12
CA PHE A 81 -16.83 1.91 -0.87
C PHE A 81 -15.35 1.55 -0.80
N ALA A 82 -14.81 1.56 0.43
CA ALA A 82 -13.48 1.06 0.70
C ALA A 82 -13.49 -0.46 0.54
N ARG A 83 -12.60 -0.97 -0.33
CA ARG A 83 -12.52 -2.39 -0.68
C ARG A 83 -11.09 -2.90 -0.48
N PHE A 84 -10.95 -4.14 -0.06
CA PHE A 84 -9.64 -4.77 0.10
C PHE A 84 -9.16 -5.29 -1.25
N HIS A 85 -8.05 -4.74 -1.72
CA HIS A 85 -7.49 -5.08 -3.02
C HIS A 85 -6.05 -5.55 -2.89
N ILE A 86 -5.62 -6.32 -3.90
CA ILE A 86 -4.22 -6.66 -4.10
C ILE A 86 -3.75 -6.17 -5.46
N SER A 87 -2.46 -5.92 -5.60
CA SER A 87 -1.84 -5.61 -6.88
C SER A 87 -0.57 -6.39 -7.10
N TRP A 88 -0.28 -6.62 -8.38
CA TRP A 88 1.01 -7.06 -8.87
C TRP A 88 1.37 -6.19 -10.05
N ASP A 89 2.57 -5.62 -10.02
CA ASP A 89 3.13 -4.81 -11.10
C ASP A 89 4.51 -5.36 -11.46
N ASN A 90 4.69 -5.67 -12.74
CA ASN A 90 5.93 -6.13 -13.31
C ASN A 90 6.23 -5.31 -14.58
N GLU A 91 7.02 -4.27 -14.41
CA GLU A 91 7.42 -3.39 -15.51
C GLU A 91 8.28 -4.11 -16.54
N GLU A 92 9.11 -5.06 -16.09
CA GLU A 92 9.98 -5.85 -16.95
C GLU A 92 9.16 -6.50 -18.07
N LEU A 93 8.00 -7.05 -17.69
CA LEU A 93 7.01 -7.64 -18.59
C LEU A 93 5.98 -6.64 -19.14
N LYS A 94 5.97 -5.39 -18.67
CA LYS A 94 4.92 -4.38 -18.93
C LYS A 94 3.52 -4.91 -18.61
N LYS A 95 3.38 -5.59 -17.46
CA LYS A 95 2.10 -6.14 -17.01
C LYS A 95 1.83 -5.69 -15.58
N ASN A 96 0.59 -5.28 -15.34
CA ASN A 96 0.04 -5.09 -14.02
C ASN A 96 -1.35 -5.73 -13.95
N CYS A 97 -1.83 -5.95 -12.74
CA CYS A 97 -3.15 -6.51 -12.50
C CYS A 97 -3.61 -6.20 -11.07
N ILE A 98 -4.91 -6.32 -10.86
CA ILE A 98 -5.58 -6.16 -9.57
C ILE A 98 -6.44 -7.40 -9.31
N ASP A 99 -6.47 -7.86 -8.07
CA ASP A 99 -7.29 -8.98 -7.59
C ASP A 99 -7.18 -10.25 -8.45
N HIS A 100 -8.32 -10.90 -8.75
CA HIS A 100 -8.41 -12.12 -9.55
C HIS A 100 -8.04 -11.93 -11.02
N ASN A 101 -7.89 -10.68 -11.51
CA ASN A 101 -7.35 -10.44 -12.84
C ASN A 101 -5.83 -10.69 -12.88
N CYS A 102 -5.20 -10.86 -11.72
CA CYS A 102 -3.82 -11.30 -11.66
C CYS A 102 -3.71 -12.78 -12.02
N PRO A 103 -3.04 -13.15 -13.13
CA PRO A 103 -2.72 -14.56 -13.44
C PRO A 103 -1.68 -15.14 -12.44
N GLY A 104 -1.45 -14.43 -11.34
CA GLY A 104 -0.35 -14.62 -10.43
C GLY A 104 -0.68 -14.52 -8.97
N PHE A 105 -1.94 -14.47 -8.60
CA PHE A 105 -2.33 -14.67 -7.21
C PHE A 105 -3.18 -15.93 -7.08
N VAL A 106 -2.74 -16.85 -6.23
CA VAL A 106 -3.49 -18.06 -5.89
C VAL A 106 -4.14 -17.83 -4.53
N GLN A 107 -5.43 -17.53 -4.54
CA GLN A 107 -6.21 -17.43 -3.31
C GLN A 107 -6.52 -18.83 -2.78
N VAL A 108 -6.18 -19.09 -1.51
CA VAL A 108 -6.39 -20.38 -0.85
C VAL A 108 -7.43 -20.33 0.26
N SER A 109 -7.68 -19.14 0.82
CA SER A 109 -8.72 -18.93 1.83
C SER A 109 -9.98 -18.30 1.23
N ARG A 110 -11.15 -18.66 1.77
CA ARG A 110 -12.43 -18.00 1.47
C ARG A 110 -12.85 -17.00 2.55
N SER A 111 -12.00 -16.76 3.56
CA SER A 111 -12.32 -15.90 4.70
C SER A 111 -12.33 -14.41 4.36
N VAL A 112 -11.62 -14.01 3.29
CA VAL A 112 -11.50 -12.63 2.83
C VAL A 112 -11.67 -12.63 1.32
N GLY A 113 -12.63 -11.86 0.81
CA GLY A 113 -12.81 -11.67 -0.63
C GLY A 113 -11.92 -10.54 -1.13
N LEU A 114 -11.12 -10.82 -2.18
CA LEU A 114 -10.46 -9.74 -2.93
C LEU A 114 -11.52 -8.90 -3.64
N GLY A 115 -11.35 -7.58 -3.60
CA GLY A 115 -12.39 -6.62 -3.96
C GLY A 115 -13.57 -6.56 -2.99
N GLY A 116 -13.53 -7.31 -1.88
CA GLY A 116 -14.58 -7.28 -0.85
C GLY A 116 -14.61 -5.94 -0.11
N ARG A 117 -15.82 -5.47 0.23
CA ARG A 117 -15.99 -4.24 1.03
C ARG A 117 -15.36 -4.42 2.41
N VAL A 118 -14.53 -3.46 2.81
CA VAL A 118 -14.01 -3.37 4.17
C VAL A 118 -15.06 -2.68 5.04
N HIS A 119 -15.46 -3.34 6.11
CA HIS A 119 -16.40 -2.79 7.07
C HIS A 119 -16.12 -3.37 8.47
N PRO A 120 -16.21 -2.58 9.55
CA PRO A 120 -16.50 -1.13 9.60
C PRO A 120 -15.35 -0.23 9.06
N ILE A 121 -15.67 1.04 8.80
CA ILE A 121 -14.72 2.08 8.36
C ILE A 121 -14.56 3.17 9.42
N SER A 122 -13.43 3.87 9.41
CA SER A 122 -13.14 4.95 10.34
C SER A 122 -13.97 6.19 10.06
N VAL A 123 -14.20 6.98 11.11
CA VAL A 123 -14.97 8.23 11.05
C VAL A 123 -14.15 9.36 11.66
N TYR A 124 -14.11 10.51 11.00
CA TYR A 124 -13.42 11.70 11.49
C TYR A 124 -14.00 12.14 12.85
N ASN A 125 -13.13 12.35 13.85
CA ASN A 125 -13.50 12.55 15.26
C ASN A 125 -14.38 11.42 15.85
N GLY A 126 -14.24 10.20 15.34
CA GLY A 126 -15.04 9.06 15.74
C GLY A 126 -14.25 7.75 15.82
N PRO A 127 -14.95 6.60 15.84
CA PRO A 127 -14.32 5.29 15.88
C PRO A 127 -13.30 5.10 14.75
N GLN A 128 -12.15 4.51 15.08
CA GLN A 128 -11.05 4.24 14.15
C GLN A 128 -10.93 2.73 13.95
N TYR A 129 -10.84 2.30 12.69
CA TYR A 129 -10.72 0.90 12.33
C TYR A 129 -9.51 0.69 11.42
N VAL A 130 -8.93 -0.51 11.52
CA VAL A 130 -7.73 -0.90 10.77
C VAL A 130 -7.93 -2.26 10.14
N ILE A 131 -7.19 -2.50 9.07
CA ILE A 131 -6.92 -3.84 8.54
C ILE A 131 -5.46 -4.18 8.80
N ASP A 132 -5.19 -5.42 9.21
CA ASP A 132 -3.84 -5.92 9.39
C ASP A 132 -3.42 -6.70 8.15
N VAL A 133 -2.29 -6.33 7.56
CA VAL A 133 -1.78 -6.91 6.33
C VAL A 133 -0.34 -7.32 6.53
N LEU A 134 -0.02 -8.55 6.13
CA LEU A 134 1.34 -9.09 6.12
C LEU A 134 1.63 -9.68 4.74
N ILE A 135 2.69 -9.20 4.10
CA ILE A 135 3.26 -9.81 2.90
C ILE A 135 4.62 -10.39 3.27
N PHE A 136 4.85 -11.68 3.05
CA PHE A 136 6.10 -12.33 3.47
C PHE A 136 6.55 -13.43 2.52
N LYS A 137 7.85 -13.71 2.51
CA LYS A 137 8.44 -14.80 1.76
C LYS A 137 8.38 -16.08 2.57
N ASP A 138 7.62 -17.07 2.10
CA ASP A 138 7.58 -18.36 2.79
C ASP A 138 8.93 -19.10 2.62
N PRO A 139 9.63 -19.45 3.72
CA PRO A 139 10.92 -20.13 3.64
C PRO A 139 10.83 -21.51 2.99
N LYS A 140 9.65 -22.16 2.99
CA LYS A 140 9.44 -23.51 2.43
C LYS A 140 9.14 -23.49 0.94
N THR A 141 8.04 -22.87 0.52
CA THR A 141 7.61 -22.85 -0.89
C THR A 141 8.33 -21.79 -1.70
N LYS A 142 8.99 -20.84 -1.03
CA LYS A 142 9.59 -19.65 -1.64
C LYS A 142 8.56 -18.76 -2.34
N ASN A 143 7.26 -18.94 -2.15
CA ASN A 143 6.24 -18.03 -2.67
C ASN A 143 6.11 -16.79 -1.77
N TRP A 144 5.62 -15.69 -2.34
CA TRP A 144 5.25 -14.51 -1.57
C TRP A 144 3.81 -14.67 -1.09
N TRP A 145 3.62 -14.78 0.22
CA TRP A 145 2.33 -14.98 0.84
C TRP A 145 1.72 -13.67 1.30
N LEU A 146 0.40 -13.59 1.20
CA LEU A 146 -0.43 -12.55 1.78
C LEU A 146 -1.22 -13.13 2.94
N ALA A 147 -1.13 -12.47 4.08
CA ALA A 147 -1.91 -12.74 5.27
C ALA A 147 -2.73 -11.51 5.67
N TYR A 148 -3.90 -11.77 6.25
CA TYR A 148 -4.88 -10.74 6.62
C TYR A 148 -5.42 -10.96 8.02
N GLY A 149 -5.65 -9.85 8.74
CA GLY A 149 -6.25 -9.80 10.08
C GLY A 149 -5.24 -10.03 11.20
N SER A 150 -5.67 -9.77 12.43
CA SER A 150 -4.82 -9.75 13.63
C SER A 150 -4.05 -11.05 13.91
N ASN A 151 -4.56 -12.18 13.43
CA ASN A 151 -3.92 -13.49 13.56
C ASN A 151 -2.98 -13.82 12.38
N ASN A 152 -2.71 -12.87 11.48
CA ASN A 152 -1.92 -13.06 10.26
C ASN A 152 -2.38 -14.31 9.48
N THR A 153 -3.69 -14.45 9.25
CA THR A 153 -4.24 -15.63 8.57
C THR A 153 -3.85 -15.60 7.09
N PRO A 154 -3.11 -16.59 6.56
CA PRO A 154 -2.74 -16.64 5.15
C PRO A 154 -3.98 -16.76 4.27
N ILE A 155 -4.12 -15.88 3.28
CA ILE A 155 -5.27 -15.86 2.37
C ILE A 155 -4.91 -16.29 0.94
N GLY A 156 -3.66 -16.16 0.55
CA GLY A 156 -3.16 -16.59 -0.76
C GLY A 156 -1.71 -16.21 -0.98
N TYR A 157 -1.20 -16.48 -2.16
CA TYR A 157 0.20 -16.23 -2.50
C TYR A 157 0.41 -15.87 -3.97
N TRP A 158 1.48 -15.12 -4.22
CA TRP A 158 2.08 -14.95 -5.55
C TRP A 158 3.16 -16.01 -5.78
N PRO A 159 3.08 -16.83 -6.84
CA PRO A 159 4.10 -17.80 -7.18
C PRO A 159 5.45 -17.15 -7.44
N SER A 160 6.51 -17.70 -6.87
CA SER A 160 7.88 -17.17 -7.01
C SER A 160 8.38 -17.13 -8.45
N SER A 161 7.90 -18.04 -9.29
CA SER A 161 8.25 -18.16 -10.72
C SER A 161 7.88 -16.94 -11.56
N GLN A 162 7.08 -16.02 -11.01
CA GLN A 162 6.65 -14.79 -11.68
C GLN A 162 7.62 -13.63 -11.46
N PHE A 163 8.58 -13.81 -10.56
CA PHE A 163 9.53 -12.79 -10.17
C PHE A 163 10.93 -13.17 -10.65
N SER A 164 11.55 -12.24 -11.37
CA SER A 164 12.96 -12.25 -11.75
C SER A 164 13.80 -11.59 -10.66
N SER A 165 13.52 -10.31 -10.37
CA SER A 165 14.30 -9.45 -9.49
C SER A 165 13.86 -9.49 -8.02
N MET A 166 12.63 -9.94 -7.74
CA MET A 166 12.05 -10.12 -6.40
C MET A 166 11.93 -11.61 -6.01
N LYS A 167 12.72 -12.49 -6.61
CA LYS A 167 12.58 -13.95 -6.42
C LYS A 167 12.92 -14.39 -5.01
N ASP A 168 13.94 -13.79 -4.40
CA ASP A 168 14.44 -14.20 -3.08
C ASP A 168 14.12 -13.17 -2.00
N LYS A 169 14.25 -11.89 -2.34
CA LYS A 169 14.09 -10.73 -1.46
C LYS A 169 13.67 -9.50 -2.24
N CYS A 170 13.25 -8.47 -1.51
CA CYS A 170 12.96 -7.12 -1.98
C CYS A 170 14.06 -6.17 -1.50
N ASN A 171 14.06 -4.95 -2.05
CA ASN A 171 14.88 -3.85 -1.56
C ASN A 171 14.06 -2.58 -1.23
N PHE A 172 12.73 -2.68 -1.28
CA PHE A 172 11.83 -1.57 -1.13
C PHE A 172 10.55 -1.96 -0.41
N ALA A 173 10.10 -1.09 0.51
CA ALA A 173 8.72 -1.08 1.00
C ALA A 173 8.09 0.32 0.98
N PHE A 174 6.77 0.37 0.87
CA PHE A 174 5.98 1.58 1.06
C PHE A 174 4.85 1.33 2.07
N TRP A 175 4.65 2.29 2.95
CA TRP A 175 3.51 2.35 3.87
C TRP A 175 2.90 3.74 3.83
N GLY A 176 1.62 3.84 3.51
CA GLY A 176 0.94 5.14 3.45
C GLY A 176 -0.24 5.11 2.50
N GLY A 177 -0.51 6.26 1.88
CA GLY A 177 -1.57 6.39 0.90
C GLY A 177 -1.07 6.92 -0.44
N TYR A 178 -1.79 6.59 -1.49
CA TYR A 178 -1.56 7.15 -2.82
C TYR A 178 -2.87 7.34 -3.58
N VAL A 179 -2.85 8.29 -4.50
CA VAL A 179 -3.83 8.36 -5.59
C VAL A 179 -3.15 8.01 -6.90
N GLN A 180 -3.88 7.38 -7.79
CA GLN A 180 -3.41 7.07 -9.13
C GLN A 180 -4.54 7.18 -10.14
N GLY A 181 -4.24 7.71 -11.32
CA GLY A 181 -5.18 7.77 -12.42
C GLY A 181 -4.88 8.91 -13.39
N PRO A 182 -5.69 9.07 -14.45
CA PRO A 182 -5.45 10.08 -15.47
C PRO A 182 -5.63 11.52 -14.96
N THR A 183 -6.40 11.73 -13.88
CA THR A 183 -6.62 13.06 -13.29
C THR A 183 -5.91 13.28 -11.96
N ALA A 184 -5.08 12.33 -11.51
CA ALA A 184 -4.45 12.39 -10.19
C ALA A 184 -3.58 13.64 -9.94
N SER A 185 -2.96 14.28 -10.95
CA SER A 185 -2.25 15.56 -10.75
C SER A 185 -3.09 16.80 -11.01
N SER A 186 -4.11 16.71 -11.88
CA SER A 186 -4.92 17.86 -12.31
C SER A 186 -6.15 18.07 -11.43
N ASP A 187 -6.78 17.00 -10.97
CA ASP A 187 -7.99 16.99 -10.14
C ASP A 187 -7.97 15.85 -9.09
N PRO A 188 -6.94 15.82 -8.21
CA PRO A 188 -6.67 14.71 -7.30
C PRO A 188 -7.83 14.36 -6.35
N PRO A 189 -8.12 13.05 -6.16
CA PRO A 189 -8.99 12.53 -5.09
C PRO A 189 -8.54 12.89 -3.67
N GLN A 190 -9.34 12.57 -2.66
CA GLN A 190 -8.86 12.58 -1.27
C GLN A 190 -7.92 11.38 -1.00
N ILE A 191 -6.99 11.51 -0.05
CA ILE A 191 -6.25 10.37 0.53
C ILE A 191 -6.66 10.17 1.99
N GLY A 192 -6.88 8.91 2.38
CA GLY A 192 -7.20 8.56 3.75
C GLY A 192 -8.52 9.18 4.19
N SER A 193 -8.50 9.94 5.28
CA SER A 193 -9.68 10.67 5.77
C SER A 193 -10.06 11.90 4.95
N GLY A 194 -9.22 12.32 4.00
CA GLY A 194 -9.37 13.60 3.31
C GLY A 194 -8.84 14.80 4.11
N HIS A 195 -8.12 14.55 5.22
CA HIS A 195 -7.54 15.57 6.09
C HIS A 195 -6.01 15.48 6.12
N PHE A 196 -5.35 16.59 6.44
CA PHE A 196 -3.89 16.63 6.54
C PHE A 196 -3.39 15.84 7.74
N ALA A 197 -2.18 15.30 7.62
CA ALA A 197 -1.56 14.40 8.60
C ALA A 197 -1.34 15.06 9.97
N SER A 198 -1.11 16.37 9.99
CA SER A 198 -0.91 17.15 11.21
C SER A 198 -2.13 17.17 12.15
N GLU A 199 -3.30 16.73 11.68
CA GLU A 199 -4.49 16.60 12.53
C GLU A 199 -4.43 15.38 13.48
N GLY A 200 -3.56 14.40 13.20
CA GLY A 200 -3.24 13.29 14.11
C GLY A 200 -4.37 12.28 14.33
N PHE A 201 -4.25 11.50 15.42
CA PHE A 201 -5.15 10.37 15.72
C PHE A 201 -6.63 10.79 15.78
N GLY A 202 -7.49 9.98 15.16
CA GLY A 202 -8.93 10.22 15.10
C GLY A 202 -9.36 11.15 13.96
N LYS A 203 -8.42 11.78 13.26
CA LYS A 203 -8.69 12.76 12.20
C LYS A 203 -7.91 12.47 10.92
N ALA A 204 -6.59 12.31 11.01
CA ALA A 204 -5.74 11.89 9.91
C ALA A 204 -5.80 10.36 9.73
N ALA A 205 -5.53 9.89 8.52
CA ALA A 205 -5.25 8.47 8.31
C ALA A 205 -3.85 8.11 8.80
N PHE A 206 -3.64 6.85 9.13
CA PHE A 206 -2.36 6.36 9.64
C PHE A 206 -2.04 4.95 9.16
N VAL A 207 -0.74 4.65 9.11
CA VAL A 207 -0.24 3.27 9.14
C VAL A 207 0.58 3.13 10.41
N ARG A 208 0.34 2.06 11.17
CA ARG A 208 1.05 1.78 12.43
C ARG A 208 1.38 0.30 12.54
N ASN A 209 2.04 -0.08 13.63
CA ASN A 209 2.52 -1.45 13.84
C ASN A 209 3.40 -1.91 12.66
N ILE A 210 4.14 -0.98 12.06
CA ILE A 210 4.96 -1.29 10.89
C ILE A 210 6.16 -2.11 11.34
N GLN A 211 6.27 -3.29 10.77
CA GLN A 211 7.38 -4.22 10.96
C GLN A 211 7.87 -4.74 9.61
N ALA A 212 9.14 -5.13 9.57
CA ALA A 212 9.77 -5.76 8.41
C ALA A 212 10.26 -7.16 8.79
N ILE A 213 10.48 -7.99 7.79
CA ILE A 213 11.27 -9.21 7.91
C ILE A 213 12.54 -8.95 7.13
N GLU A 214 13.70 -9.04 7.78
CA GLU A 214 14.98 -8.62 7.19
C GLU A 214 15.92 -9.82 6.93
N ASP A 215 15.49 -11.03 7.27
CA ASP A 215 16.25 -12.26 7.03
C ASP A 215 15.34 -13.45 6.65
N GLU A 216 15.98 -14.57 6.35
CA GLU A 216 15.30 -15.82 6.00
C GLU A 216 14.67 -16.56 7.19
N ASN A 217 14.90 -16.11 8.43
CA ASN A 217 14.27 -16.69 9.63
C ASN A 217 12.80 -16.28 9.77
N ASN A 218 12.33 -15.38 8.88
CA ASN A 218 10.94 -14.94 8.79
C ASN A 218 10.44 -14.30 10.10
N LYS A 219 11.35 -13.63 10.83
CA LYS A 219 11.04 -12.93 12.08
C LYS A 219 10.68 -11.48 11.77
N LEU A 220 9.58 -11.01 12.36
CA LEU A 220 9.21 -9.60 12.34
C LEU A 220 10.12 -8.80 13.28
N VAL A 221 10.66 -7.70 12.76
CA VAL A 221 11.53 -6.76 13.46
C VAL A 221 11.06 -5.34 13.20
N THR A 222 11.44 -4.45 14.12
CA THR A 222 11.26 -3.01 13.94
C THR A 222 12.22 -2.52 12.85
N PRO A 223 11.72 -1.97 11.74
CA PRO A 223 12.59 -1.51 10.66
C PRO A 223 13.44 -0.33 11.14
N SER A 224 14.65 -0.23 10.60
CA SER A 224 15.57 0.87 10.93
C SER A 224 15.02 2.21 10.44
N ILE A 225 14.84 3.17 11.34
CA ILE A 225 14.41 4.53 10.97
C ILE A 225 15.39 5.22 10.01
N ARG A 226 16.66 4.79 9.97
CA ARG A 226 17.67 5.32 9.03
C ARG A 226 17.39 4.93 7.58
N SER A 227 16.72 3.80 7.37
CA SER A 227 16.32 3.31 6.05
C SER A 227 14.91 3.80 5.66
N ALA A 228 14.19 4.44 6.59
CA ALA A 228 12.88 5.04 6.39
C ALA A 228 12.98 6.49 5.89
N HIS A 229 12.32 6.77 4.78
CA HIS A 229 12.32 8.05 4.09
C HIS A 229 10.87 8.51 3.89
N PRO A 230 10.31 9.28 4.83
CA PRO A 230 8.97 9.82 4.67
C PRO A 230 8.91 10.81 3.51
N ARG A 231 7.78 10.84 2.81
CA ARG A 231 7.61 11.64 1.59
C ARG A 231 6.15 11.93 1.30
N ASP A 232 5.90 13.16 0.86
CA ASP A 232 4.75 13.56 0.07
C ASP A 232 5.22 14.11 -1.28
N ASP A 233 4.46 13.89 -2.36
CA ASP A 233 4.82 14.43 -3.69
C ASP A 233 4.31 15.86 -3.90
N ASN A 234 3.28 16.27 -3.16
CA ASN A 234 2.76 17.64 -3.19
C ASN A 234 2.16 18.04 -1.83
N PRO A 235 2.89 18.81 -1.00
CA PRO A 235 2.49 19.14 0.37
C PRO A 235 1.23 20.02 0.45
N LYS A 236 0.81 20.64 -0.67
CA LYS A 236 -0.45 21.41 -0.73
C LYS A 236 -1.68 20.52 -0.85
N LEU A 237 -1.50 19.29 -1.30
CA LEU A 237 -2.60 18.34 -1.54
C LEU A 237 -2.62 17.24 -0.48
N TYR A 238 -1.45 16.71 -0.15
CA TYR A 238 -1.29 15.61 0.80
C TYR A 238 -0.03 15.82 1.63
N THR A 239 -0.06 15.34 2.86
CA THR A 239 1.04 15.47 3.81
C THR A 239 1.28 14.14 4.49
N TYR A 240 2.51 13.93 4.95
CA TYR A 240 2.81 13.00 6.04
C TYR A 240 3.16 13.82 7.29
N ASP A 241 2.97 13.24 8.47
CA ASP A 241 3.39 13.85 9.73
C ASP A 241 3.57 12.78 10.82
N ASP A 242 4.20 13.17 11.94
CA ASP A 242 4.38 12.37 13.15
C ASP A 242 4.76 10.91 12.85
N TYR A 243 5.88 10.77 12.12
CA TYR A 243 6.47 9.47 11.80
C TYR A 243 7.59 9.16 12.81
N GLY A 244 7.67 7.90 13.23
CA GLY A 244 8.66 7.49 14.22
C GLY A 244 8.41 6.10 14.77
N LEU A 245 8.98 5.82 15.95
CA LEU A 245 8.84 4.56 16.66
C LEU A 245 7.95 4.75 17.90
N ASN A 246 6.92 3.91 18.03
CA ASN A 246 6.11 3.75 19.24
C ASN A 246 6.14 2.27 19.65
N ASP A 247 6.52 1.99 20.91
CA ASP A 247 6.57 0.63 21.49
C ASP A 247 7.17 -0.41 20.52
N ASP A 248 8.35 -0.12 19.99
CA ASP A 248 9.09 -0.96 19.03
C ASP A 248 8.38 -1.20 17.68
N SER A 249 7.47 -0.32 17.27
CA SER A 249 6.87 -0.37 15.94
C SER A 249 6.89 0.99 15.26
N MET A 250 7.11 1.00 13.95
CA MET A 250 7.10 2.24 13.19
C MET A 250 5.66 2.66 12.84
N HIS A 251 5.45 3.97 12.73
CA HIS A 251 4.17 4.56 12.35
C HIS A 251 4.35 5.84 11.52
N VAL A 252 3.27 6.27 10.88
CA VAL A 252 3.16 7.55 10.17
C VAL A 252 1.69 7.95 10.02
N TYR A 253 1.40 9.24 10.19
CA TYR A 253 0.15 9.82 9.70
C TYR A 253 0.31 10.31 8.28
N TYR A 254 -0.73 10.17 7.48
CA TYR A 254 -0.76 10.63 6.10
C TYR A 254 -2.17 11.02 5.69
N GLY A 255 -2.27 11.82 4.63
CA GLY A 255 -3.55 12.14 4.02
C GLY A 255 -3.62 13.56 3.49
N GLY A 256 -4.77 13.88 2.92
CA GLY A 256 -5.10 15.24 2.52
C GLY A 256 -6.33 15.31 1.62
N PRO A 257 -6.85 16.53 1.42
CA PRO A 257 -8.12 16.75 0.72
C PRO A 257 -8.04 16.61 -0.79
N GLY A 258 -6.84 16.55 -1.38
CA GLY A 258 -6.69 16.66 -2.83
C GLY A 258 -7.29 17.98 -3.34
N LYS A 259 -8.16 17.93 -4.34
CA LYS A 259 -8.94 19.10 -4.81
C LYS A 259 -10.40 19.11 -4.36
N TYR A 260 -10.71 18.42 -3.26
CA TYR A 260 -12.03 18.46 -2.63
C TYR A 260 -11.99 19.48 -1.49
N SER A 261 -12.41 20.72 -1.77
CA SER A 261 -12.62 21.77 -0.76
C SER A 261 -13.94 21.58 -0.02
#